data_AF-A0A2N1UW87-F1
#
_entry.id   AF-A0A2N1UW87-F1
#
_cell.length_a   1.000
_cell.length_b   1.000
_cell.length_c   1.000
_cell.angle_alpha   90.00
_cell.angle_beta   90.00
_cell.angle_gamma   90.00
#
_symmetry.space_group_name_H-M   'P 1'
#
loop_
_entity.id
_entity.type
_entity.pdbx_description
1 polymer ?
#
loop_
_entity_poly.entity_id
_entity_poly.type
_entity_poly.pdbx_seq_one_letter_code
_entity_poly.pdbx_strand_id
1 'polypeptide(L)'
;MDFSELALMQAKTKDLRQRRSGHASQDFEQGLALLQQAIDEQFSHKHRLEQALAYFLTAIRLQRSNPEPYLAAAYLFLLVRDANRALSYIKCVRELQPDHPELPQWLAFFDHSGKVPLEPPPAADADRLHDALQQQIQALAKHLRPPTPSPDPVTLRSLQQEQAGLRQQLQDFNLRCDALDQELDTGDLRQALLPLEGHLAQLQSAIEAVFKQVQLQHALERLLENVRKQLTQPIKEPSLLEKTLDQCDFYADQLDQLEADGYSIAALKVHYIRVIRAVEAWQEALDEF
;
A
#
# COMPACT_ATOMS: atom_id res chain seq x y z
N MET A 1 -26.16 -37.50 10.55
CA MET A 1 -25.42 -36.34 11.09
C MET A 1 -25.51 -36.41 12.58
N ASP A 2 -24.37 -36.48 13.25
CA ASP A 2 -24.28 -36.66 14.69
C ASP A 2 -24.48 -35.30 15.38
N PHE A 3 -25.45 -35.22 16.29
CA PHE A 3 -25.75 -33.98 17.02
C PHE A 3 -24.58 -33.55 17.93
N SER A 4 -23.69 -34.48 18.29
CA SER A 4 -22.48 -34.18 19.06
C SER A 4 -21.46 -33.35 18.26
N GLU A 5 -21.31 -33.59 16.95
CA GLU A 5 -20.41 -32.84 16.08
C GLU A 5 -20.88 -31.39 15.87
N LEU A 6 -22.21 -31.18 15.74
CA LEU A 6 -22.80 -29.84 15.63
C LEU A 6 -22.61 -29.03 16.92
N ALA A 7 -22.78 -29.67 18.10
CA ALA A 7 -22.56 -29.01 19.39
C ALA A 7 -21.08 -28.62 19.57
N LEU A 8 -20.14 -29.47 19.17
CA LEU A 8 -18.71 -29.20 19.24
C LEU A 8 -18.29 -28.07 18.29
N MET A 9 -18.90 -28.01 17.10
CA MET A 9 -18.70 -26.90 16.15
C MET A 9 -19.30 -25.58 16.67
N GLN A 10 -20.46 -25.62 17.35
CA GLN A 10 -21.04 -24.44 18.00
C GLN A 10 -20.21 -23.94 19.19
N ALA A 11 -19.64 -24.83 20.00
CA ALA A 11 -18.74 -24.46 21.09
C ALA A 11 -17.44 -23.83 20.56
N LYS A 12 -16.84 -24.43 19.53
CA LYS A 12 -15.62 -23.92 18.89
C LYS A 12 -15.85 -22.56 18.21
N THR A 13 -17.00 -22.37 17.58
CA THR A 13 -17.35 -21.06 16.99
C THR A 13 -17.63 -19.99 18.03
N LYS A 14 -18.21 -20.34 19.19
CA LYS A 14 -18.37 -19.41 20.32
C LYS A 14 -17.04 -18.98 20.93
N ASP A 15 -16.12 -19.92 21.19
CA ASP A 15 -14.77 -19.61 21.71
C ASP A 15 -13.98 -18.72 20.74
N LEU A 16 -13.99 -19.05 19.45
CA LEU A 16 -13.34 -18.23 18.42
C LEU A 16 -13.93 -16.82 18.32
N ARG A 17 -15.25 -16.67 18.47
CA ARG A 17 -15.90 -15.34 18.49
C ARG A 17 -15.49 -14.54 19.73
N GLN A 18 -15.47 -15.15 20.91
CA GLN A 18 -15.06 -14.50 22.15
C GLN A 18 -13.59 -14.04 22.12
N ARG A 19 -12.68 -14.88 21.60
CA ARG A 19 -11.28 -14.50 21.43
C ARG A 19 -11.11 -13.37 20.42
N ARG A 20 -11.84 -13.42 19.30
CA ARG A 20 -11.81 -12.35 18.29
C ARG A 20 -12.34 -11.03 18.83
N SER A 21 -13.43 -11.04 19.60
CA SER A 21 -13.91 -9.81 20.25
C SER A 21 -12.91 -9.28 21.26
N GLY A 22 -12.25 -10.15 22.05
CA GLY A 22 -11.22 -9.74 22.99
C GLY A 22 -10.03 -9.05 22.31
N HIS A 23 -9.52 -9.63 21.21
CA HIS A 23 -8.44 -9.01 20.44
C HIS A 23 -8.87 -7.73 19.73
N ALA A 24 -10.08 -7.68 19.18
CA ALA A 24 -10.61 -6.46 18.55
C ALA A 24 -10.69 -5.30 19.56
N SER A 25 -11.15 -5.57 20.79
CA SER A 25 -11.16 -4.58 21.87
C SER A 25 -9.76 -4.12 22.26
N GLN A 26 -8.80 -5.04 22.38
CA GLN A 26 -7.41 -4.68 22.67
C GLN A 26 -6.80 -3.79 21.58
N ASP A 27 -6.98 -4.14 20.30
CA ASP A 27 -6.49 -3.34 19.19
C ASP A 27 -7.13 -1.95 19.19
N PHE A 28 -8.44 -1.85 19.45
CA PHE A 28 -9.13 -0.58 19.55
C PHE A 28 -8.58 0.29 20.69
N GLU A 29 -8.36 -0.27 21.89
CA GLU A 29 -7.77 0.43 23.03
C GLU A 29 -6.34 0.91 22.74
N GLN A 30 -5.52 0.10 22.08
CA GLN A 30 -4.16 0.50 21.66
C GLN A 30 -4.20 1.64 20.65
N GLY A 31 -5.13 1.57 19.68
CA GLY A 31 -5.35 2.65 18.73
C GLY A 31 -5.74 3.97 19.42
N LEU A 32 -6.64 3.92 20.41
CA LEU A 32 -7.01 5.09 21.21
C LEU A 32 -5.85 5.65 22.02
N ALA A 33 -5.04 4.78 22.65
CA ALA A 33 -3.87 5.22 23.42
C ALA A 33 -2.86 5.96 22.53
N LEU A 34 -2.61 5.46 21.31
CA LEU A 34 -1.72 6.11 20.35
C LEU A 34 -2.29 7.44 19.83
N LEU A 35 -3.60 7.49 19.58
CA LEU A 35 -4.28 8.72 19.20
C LEU A 35 -4.20 9.77 20.31
N GLN A 36 -4.39 9.39 21.57
CA GLN A 36 -4.23 10.29 22.70
C GLN A 36 -2.80 10.83 22.80
N GLN A 37 -1.79 9.96 22.66
CA GLN A 37 -0.39 10.40 22.62
C GLN A 37 -0.12 11.37 21.47
N ALA A 38 -0.72 11.15 20.29
CA ALA A 38 -0.60 12.08 19.18
C ALA A 38 -1.25 13.44 19.49
N ILE A 39 -2.38 13.47 20.21
CA ILE A 39 -3.03 14.70 20.68
C ILE A 39 -2.13 15.44 21.67
N ASP A 40 -1.58 14.73 22.66
CA ASP A 40 -0.69 15.30 23.69
C ASP A 40 0.57 15.92 23.06
N GLU A 41 1.07 15.31 21.98
CA GLU A 41 2.20 15.80 21.19
C GLU A 41 1.80 16.81 20.09
N GLN A 42 0.56 17.31 20.10
CA GLN A 42 0.02 18.25 19.11
C GLN A 42 0.23 17.81 17.65
N PHE A 43 0.14 16.50 17.41
CA PHE A 43 0.29 15.87 16.10
C PHE A 43 1.66 16.06 15.42
N SER A 44 2.70 16.35 16.21
CA SER A 44 4.07 16.54 15.71
C SER A 44 4.63 15.30 14.98
N HIS A 45 4.15 14.11 15.34
CA HIS A 45 4.66 12.82 14.86
C HIS A 45 3.61 12.06 14.04
N LYS A 46 3.62 12.26 12.71
CA LYS A 46 2.69 11.59 11.76
C LYS A 46 2.68 10.06 11.90
N HIS A 47 3.82 9.44 12.25
CA HIS A 47 3.92 8.00 12.45
C HIS A 47 2.92 7.46 13.48
N ARG A 48 2.62 8.21 14.57
CA ARG A 48 1.67 7.76 15.59
C ARG A 48 0.25 7.65 15.05
N LEU A 49 -0.16 8.57 14.18
CA LEU A 49 -1.47 8.53 13.52
C LEU A 49 -1.58 7.31 12.59
N GLU A 50 -0.50 6.97 11.87
CA GLU A 50 -0.45 5.79 11.02
C GLU A 50 -0.55 4.49 11.83
N GLN A 51 0.12 4.41 13.00
CA GLN A 51 0.01 3.27 13.91
C GLN A 51 -1.39 3.14 14.50
N ALA A 52 -1.97 4.25 14.98
CA ALA A 52 -3.34 4.26 15.51
C ALA A 52 -4.34 3.77 14.46
N LEU A 53 -4.20 4.26 13.21
CA LEU A 53 -5.04 3.81 12.10
C LEU A 53 -4.88 2.31 11.83
N ALA A 54 -3.66 1.79 11.84
CA ALA A 54 -3.41 0.36 11.63
C ALA A 54 -4.12 -0.51 12.70
N TYR A 55 -4.11 -0.07 13.96
CA TYR A 55 -4.84 -0.74 15.05
C TYR A 55 -6.36 -0.69 14.84
N PHE A 56 -6.92 0.47 14.50
CA PHE A 56 -8.36 0.58 14.20
C PHE A 56 -8.78 -0.30 13.03
N LEU A 57 -8.00 -0.33 11.94
CA LEU A 57 -8.27 -1.21 10.80
C LEU A 57 -8.20 -2.69 11.18
N THR A 58 -7.31 -3.08 12.10
CA THR A 58 -7.24 -4.45 12.60
C THR A 58 -8.45 -4.79 13.47
N ALA A 59 -8.87 -3.89 14.36
CA ALA A 59 -10.09 -4.04 15.14
C ALA A 59 -11.34 -4.21 14.24
N ILE A 60 -11.46 -3.39 13.18
CA ILE A 60 -12.52 -3.52 12.16
C ILE A 60 -12.52 -4.90 11.50
N ARG A 61 -11.34 -5.39 11.10
CA ARG A 61 -11.21 -6.71 10.46
C ARG A 61 -11.65 -7.84 11.40
N LEU A 62 -11.33 -7.74 12.68
CA LEU A 62 -11.67 -8.75 13.70
C LEU A 62 -13.15 -8.69 14.10
N GLN A 63 -13.75 -7.50 14.17
CA GLN A 63 -15.13 -7.30 14.59
C GLN A 63 -15.84 -6.20 13.79
N ARG A 64 -16.28 -6.54 12.58
CA ARG A 64 -16.97 -5.63 11.63
C ARG A 64 -18.29 -5.06 12.14
N SER A 65 -18.88 -5.65 13.17
CA SER A 65 -20.16 -5.19 13.74
C SER A 65 -20.00 -4.07 14.77
N ASN A 66 -18.76 -3.74 15.17
CA ASN A 66 -18.50 -2.67 16.12
C ASN A 66 -18.30 -1.34 15.36
N PRO A 67 -19.15 -0.32 15.58
CA PRO A 67 -19.02 0.98 14.88
C PRO A 67 -17.87 1.85 15.41
N GLU A 68 -17.41 1.69 16.65
CA GLU A 68 -16.44 2.61 17.29
C GLU A 68 -15.11 2.71 16.53
N PRO A 69 -14.48 1.60 16.07
CA PRO A 69 -13.26 1.69 15.28
C PRO A 69 -13.44 2.39 13.93
N TYR A 70 -14.65 2.36 13.34
CA TYR A 70 -14.95 3.08 12.10
C TYR A 70 -15.01 4.59 12.35
N LEU A 71 -15.61 5.04 13.45
CA LEU A 71 -15.60 6.44 13.86
C LEU A 71 -14.19 6.95 14.12
N ALA A 72 -13.39 6.19 14.87
CA ALA A 72 -12.00 6.54 15.15
C ALA A 72 -11.15 6.61 13.87
N ALA A 73 -11.34 5.68 12.94
CA ALA A 73 -10.70 5.73 11.62
C ALA A 73 -11.14 6.96 10.81
N ALA A 74 -12.44 7.28 10.81
CA ALA A 74 -12.97 8.47 10.13
C ALA A 74 -12.33 9.76 10.65
N TYR A 75 -12.21 9.88 11.99
CA TYR A 75 -11.53 11.01 12.62
C TYR A 75 -10.07 11.14 12.16
N LEU A 76 -9.31 10.04 12.15
CA LEU A 76 -7.93 10.06 11.66
C LEU A 76 -7.84 10.47 10.19
N PHE A 77 -8.76 10.02 9.34
CA PHE A 77 -8.80 10.42 7.93
C PHE A 77 -9.05 11.93 7.76
N LEU A 78 -9.88 12.53 8.62
CA LEU A 78 -10.07 13.99 8.61
C LEU A 78 -8.81 14.75 9.04
N LEU A 79 -8.09 14.25 10.05
CA LEU A 79 -6.83 14.88 10.48
C LEU A 79 -5.80 14.91 9.35
N VAL A 80 -5.78 13.89 8.49
CA VAL A 80 -4.93 13.85 7.29
C VAL A 80 -5.57 14.46 6.04
N ARG A 81 -6.68 15.19 6.20
CA ARG A 81 -7.45 15.88 5.15
C ARG A 81 -8.00 14.98 4.04
N ASP A 82 -8.24 13.70 4.35
CA ASP A 82 -8.90 12.75 3.45
C ASP A 82 -10.40 12.61 3.84
N ALA A 83 -11.17 13.66 3.56
CA ALA A 83 -12.59 13.72 3.90
C ALA A 83 -13.41 12.63 3.20
N ASN A 84 -13.02 12.22 2.00
CA ASN A 84 -13.72 11.20 1.22
C ASN A 84 -13.66 9.83 1.89
N ARG A 85 -12.47 9.42 2.34
CA ARG A 85 -12.34 8.17 3.12
C ARG A 85 -13.07 8.29 4.44
N ALA A 86 -12.92 9.41 5.16
CA ALA A 86 -13.60 9.61 6.41
C ALA A 86 -15.13 9.44 6.28
N LEU A 87 -15.75 10.08 5.28
CA LEU A 87 -17.17 9.94 4.99
C LEU A 87 -17.57 8.49 4.68
N SER A 88 -16.72 7.75 3.98
CA SER A 88 -16.96 6.33 3.69
C SER A 88 -17.04 5.49 4.98
N TYR A 89 -16.18 5.75 5.96
CA TYR A 89 -16.27 5.09 7.28
C TYR A 89 -17.50 5.54 8.08
N ILE A 90 -17.89 6.81 8.02
CA ILE A 90 -19.14 7.29 8.66
C ILE A 90 -20.38 6.62 8.05
N LYS A 91 -20.41 6.40 6.73
CA LYS A 91 -21.50 5.64 6.09
C LYS A 91 -21.60 4.22 6.63
N CYS A 92 -20.47 3.54 6.86
CA CYS A 92 -20.46 2.23 7.51
C CYS A 92 -21.04 2.28 8.93
N VAL A 93 -20.71 3.31 9.72
CA VAL A 93 -21.28 3.49 11.07
C VAL A 93 -22.80 3.62 11.03
N ARG A 94 -23.32 4.43 10.09
CA ARG A 94 -24.77 4.60 9.88
C ARG A 94 -25.46 3.30 9.51
N GLU A 95 -24.83 2.44 8.72
CA GLU A 95 -25.37 1.14 8.33
C GLU A 95 -25.36 0.15 9.50
N LEU A 96 -24.31 0.16 10.33
CA LEU A 96 -24.16 -0.74 11.48
C LEU A 96 -25.06 -0.35 12.66
N GLN A 97 -25.14 0.95 12.96
CA GLN A 97 -25.89 1.48 14.08
C GLN A 97 -26.50 2.86 13.71
N PRO A 98 -27.69 2.89 13.09
CA PRO A 98 -28.34 4.12 12.66
C PRO A 98 -28.58 5.13 13.80
N ASP A 99 -28.86 4.62 15.01
CA ASP A 99 -29.14 5.42 16.21
C ASP A 99 -27.89 5.73 17.04
N HIS A 100 -26.70 5.68 16.44
CA HIS A 100 -25.45 5.96 17.15
C HIS A 100 -25.42 7.42 17.64
N PRO A 101 -25.10 7.69 18.93
CA PRO A 101 -25.29 9.01 19.55
C PRO A 101 -24.47 10.13 18.89
N GLU A 102 -23.26 9.82 18.41
CA GLU A 102 -22.39 10.81 17.76
C GLU A 102 -22.68 11.02 16.27
N LEU A 103 -23.42 10.08 15.64
CA LEU A 103 -23.59 10.08 14.19
C LEU A 103 -24.25 11.36 13.64
N PRO A 104 -25.27 11.97 14.29
CA PRO A 104 -25.82 13.24 13.84
C PRO A 104 -24.79 14.37 13.80
N GLN A 105 -23.85 14.40 14.75
CA GLN A 105 -22.80 15.42 14.80
C GLN A 105 -21.79 15.21 13.66
N TRP A 106 -21.43 13.96 13.39
CA TRP A 106 -20.58 13.59 12.27
C TRP A 106 -21.22 13.93 10.92
N LEU A 107 -22.48 13.55 10.72
CA LEU A 107 -23.21 13.86 9.50
C LEU A 107 -23.38 15.37 9.32
N ALA A 108 -23.74 16.09 10.39
CA ALA A 108 -23.79 17.54 10.36
C ALA A 108 -22.41 18.13 10.04
N PHE A 109 -21.32 17.63 10.63
CA PHE A 109 -19.97 18.04 10.26
C PHE A 109 -19.77 17.86 8.75
N PHE A 110 -19.97 16.68 8.18
CA PHE A 110 -19.79 16.48 6.73
C PHE A 110 -20.76 17.27 5.85
N ASP A 111 -21.97 17.56 6.30
CA ASP A 111 -22.93 18.41 5.59
C ASP A 111 -22.46 19.89 5.57
N HIS A 112 -21.77 20.34 6.62
CA HIS A 112 -21.28 21.72 6.78
C HIS A 112 -19.80 21.91 6.39
N SER A 113 -18.99 20.85 6.41
CA SER A 113 -17.54 20.87 6.16
C SER A 113 -17.15 20.15 4.87
N GLY A 114 -17.99 19.23 4.37
CA GLY A 114 -17.97 18.77 2.97
C GLY A 114 -18.43 19.86 1.99
N LYS A 115 -19.03 20.91 2.53
CA LYS A 115 -19.07 22.24 1.92
C LYS A 115 -18.21 23.16 2.77
N VAL A 116 -16.87 23.15 2.59
CA VAL A 116 -16.29 24.49 2.44
C VAL A 116 -17.16 25.10 1.34
N PRO A 117 -17.93 26.17 1.58
CA PRO A 117 -18.42 26.93 0.46
C PRO A 117 -17.11 27.40 -0.20
N LEU A 118 -16.61 26.62 -1.16
CA LEU A 118 -16.44 27.23 -2.45
C LEU A 118 -17.83 27.77 -2.70
N GLU A 119 -18.06 29.03 -2.31
CA GLU A 119 -19.06 29.81 -3.01
C GLU A 119 -18.86 29.42 -4.45
N PRO A 120 -19.87 28.78 -5.09
CA PRO A 120 -19.73 28.41 -6.47
C PRO A 120 -19.17 29.65 -7.15
N PRO A 121 -17.95 29.55 -7.72
CA PRO A 121 -17.28 30.70 -8.29
C PRO A 121 -18.31 31.31 -9.23
N PRO A 122 -18.71 32.57 -9.02
CA PRO A 122 -19.93 33.12 -9.60
C PRO A 122 -19.95 32.78 -11.08
N ALA A 123 -20.96 32.06 -11.59
CA ALA A 123 -20.95 31.28 -12.84
C ALA A 123 -20.02 31.73 -14.00
N ALA A 124 -19.81 33.04 -14.19
CA ALA A 124 -18.76 33.60 -15.06
C ALA A 124 -17.30 33.18 -14.72
N ASP A 125 -17.03 32.73 -13.51
CA ASP A 125 -15.73 32.26 -13.01
C ASP A 125 -15.62 30.73 -13.07
N ALA A 126 -16.74 29.98 -13.16
CA ALA A 126 -16.73 28.52 -13.28
C ALA A 126 -16.07 28.07 -14.60
N ASP A 127 -16.44 28.69 -15.73
CA ASP A 127 -15.83 28.41 -17.04
C ASP A 127 -14.31 28.68 -17.02
N ARG A 128 -13.89 29.80 -16.41
CA ARG A 128 -12.47 30.16 -16.28
C ARG A 128 -11.70 29.17 -15.41
N LEU A 129 -12.31 28.67 -14.35
CA LEU A 129 -11.72 27.67 -13.47
C LEU A 129 -11.63 26.31 -14.13
N HIS A 130 -12.64 25.94 -14.93
CA HIS A 130 -12.60 24.74 -15.78
C HIS A 130 -11.44 24.82 -16.76
N ASP A 131 -11.35 25.89 -17.55
CA ASP A 131 -10.25 26.11 -18.51
C ASP A 131 -8.88 26.09 -17.82
N ALA A 132 -8.75 26.77 -16.68
CA ALA A 132 -7.50 26.81 -15.91
C ALA A 132 -7.12 25.43 -15.35
N LEU A 133 -8.10 24.65 -14.88
CA LEU A 133 -7.88 23.30 -14.40
C LEU A 133 -7.48 22.36 -15.53
N GLN A 134 -8.13 22.46 -16.69
CA GLN A 134 -7.78 21.72 -17.89
C GLN A 134 -6.32 22.00 -18.30
N GLN A 135 -5.91 23.28 -18.31
CA GLN A 135 -4.53 23.68 -18.63
C GLN A 135 -3.53 23.13 -17.61
N GLN A 136 -3.86 23.12 -16.31
CA GLN A 136 -3.01 22.54 -15.27
C GLN A 136 -2.82 21.03 -15.46
N ILE A 137 -3.90 20.29 -15.72
CA ILE A 137 -3.86 18.85 -15.98
C ILE A 137 -3.01 18.57 -17.23
N GLN A 138 -3.24 19.28 -18.32
CA GLN A 138 -2.49 19.12 -19.56
C GLN A 138 -1.00 19.48 -19.40
N ALA A 139 -0.68 20.53 -18.65
CA ALA A 139 0.70 20.92 -18.37
C ALA A 139 1.43 19.82 -17.59
N LEU A 140 0.80 19.28 -16.55
CA LEU A 140 1.36 18.18 -15.76
C LEU A 140 1.55 16.93 -16.64
N ALA A 141 0.54 16.57 -17.44
CA ALA A 141 0.60 15.42 -18.34
C ALA A 141 1.76 15.49 -19.34
N LYS A 142 2.09 16.68 -19.85
CA LYS A 142 3.22 16.90 -20.77
C LYS A 142 4.59 16.67 -20.13
N HIS A 143 4.69 16.75 -18.81
CA HIS A 143 5.94 16.57 -18.08
C HIS A 143 6.15 15.14 -17.57
N LEU A 144 5.17 14.25 -17.74
CA LEU A 144 5.31 12.86 -17.35
C LEU A 144 6.37 12.15 -18.18
N ARG A 145 7.24 11.42 -17.51
CA ARG A 145 8.26 10.58 -18.13
C ARG A 145 8.05 9.15 -17.67
N PRO A 146 8.10 8.15 -18.56
CA PRO A 146 8.01 6.76 -18.14
C PRO A 146 9.00 6.48 -17.00
N PRO A 147 8.55 5.89 -15.89
CA PRO A 147 9.41 5.64 -14.75
C PRO A 147 10.42 4.54 -15.08
N THR A 148 11.70 4.78 -14.82
CA THR A 148 12.75 3.79 -15.04
C THR A 148 13.05 3.09 -13.71
N PRO A 149 12.77 1.78 -13.56
CA PRO A 149 13.10 1.05 -12.35
C PRO A 149 14.61 0.90 -12.23
N SER A 150 15.13 1.19 -11.04
CA SER A 150 16.54 1.05 -10.70
C SER A 150 16.68 0.58 -9.24
N PRO A 151 17.55 -0.38 -8.94
CA PRO A 151 17.79 -0.85 -7.58
C PRO A 151 18.52 0.19 -6.70
N ASP A 152 18.97 1.31 -7.28
CA ASP A 152 19.60 2.39 -6.56
C ASP A 152 18.63 3.03 -5.53
N PRO A 153 19.02 3.11 -4.23
CA PRO A 153 18.17 3.68 -3.18
C PRO A 153 17.77 5.14 -3.40
N VAL A 154 18.59 5.92 -4.12
CA VAL A 154 18.26 7.33 -4.42
C VAL A 154 17.13 7.38 -5.45
N THR A 155 17.24 6.57 -6.50
CA THR A 155 16.19 6.43 -7.52
C THR A 155 14.88 5.93 -6.92
N LEU A 156 14.91 4.92 -6.04
CA LEU A 156 13.71 4.43 -5.35
C LEU A 156 13.00 5.52 -4.54
N ARG A 157 13.75 6.32 -3.77
CA ARG A 157 13.17 7.44 -3.02
C ARG A 157 12.55 8.49 -3.95
N SER A 158 13.21 8.79 -5.06
CA SER A 158 12.68 9.72 -6.07
C SER A 158 11.36 9.22 -6.64
N LEU A 159 11.27 7.94 -7.03
CA LEU A 159 10.03 7.33 -7.53
C LEU A 159 8.90 7.37 -6.49
N GLN A 160 9.21 7.07 -5.23
CA GLN A 160 8.23 7.14 -4.13
C GLN A 160 7.74 8.57 -3.88
N GLN A 161 8.64 9.57 -3.94
CA GLN A 161 8.28 10.98 -3.80
C GLN A 161 7.41 11.46 -4.97
N GLU A 162 7.77 11.09 -6.20
CA GLU A 162 6.98 11.39 -7.40
C GLU A 162 5.58 10.77 -7.30
N GLN A 163 5.49 9.49 -6.92
CA GLN A 163 4.22 8.80 -6.74
C GLN A 163 3.34 9.48 -5.68
N ALA A 164 3.92 9.86 -4.53
CA ALA A 164 3.19 10.53 -3.47
C ALA A 164 2.69 11.91 -3.91
N GLY A 165 3.54 12.69 -4.58
CA GLY A 165 3.18 14.01 -5.11
C GLY A 165 2.07 13.94 -6.16
N LEU A 166 2.19 13.01 -7.12
CA LEU A 166 1.18 12.82 -8.16
C LEU A 166 -0.16 12.33 -7.60
N ARG A 167 -0.13 11.41 -6.62
CA ARG A 167 -1.35 10.95 -5.93
C ARG A 167 -2.06 12.11 -5.24
N GLN A 168 -1.31 12.99 -4.57
CA GLN A 168 -1.89 14.17 -3.93
C GLN A 168 -2.49 15.13 -4.97
N GLN A 169 -1.79 15.40 -6.07
CA GLN A 169 -2.30 16.25 -7.15
C GLN A 169 -3.57 15.67 -7.78
N LEU A 170 -3.62 14.37 -8.02
CA LEU A 170 -4.82 13.69 -8.53
C LEU A 170 -6.00 13.81 -7.56
N GLN A 171 -5.75 13.69 -6.27
CA GLN A 171 -6.79 13.89 -5.25
C GLN A 171 -7.31 15.34 -5.29
N ASP A 172 -6.42 16.32 -5.36
CA ASP A 172 -6.79 17.74 -5.45
C ASP A 172 -7.58 18.04 -6.74
N PHE A 173 -7.17 17.48 -7.89
CA PHE A 173 -7.90 17.64 -9.14
C PHE A 173 -9.29 17.01 -9.10
N ASN A 174 -9.42 15.81 -8.53
CA ASN A 174 -10.72 15.16 -8.37
C ASN A 174 -11.66 16.00 -7.50
N LEU A 175 -11.18 16.53 -6.37
CA LEU A 175 -11.98 17.43 -5.52
C LEU A 175 -12.45 18.68 -6.25
N ARG A 176 -11.60 19.26 -7.12
CA ARG A 176 -11.97 20.43 -7.93
C ARG A 176 -12.96 20.07 -9.05
N CYS A 177 -12.83 18.90 -9.67
CA CYS A 177 -13.81 18.41 -10.64
C CYS A 177 -15.16 18.17 -9.96
N ASP A 178 -15.18 17.53 -8.79
CA ASP A 178 -16.40 17.28 -8.02
C ASP A 178 -17.10 18.60 -7.59
N ALA A 179 -16.33 19.67 -7.35
CA ALA A 179 -16.88 21.00 -7.08
C ALA A 179 -17.50 21.65 -8.34
N LEU A 180 -16.84 21.53 -9.50
CA LEU A 180 -17.31 22.06 -10.78
C LEU A 180 -18.51 21.29 -11.36
N ASP A 181 -18.62 19.99 -11.06
CA ASP A 181 -19.71 19.10 -11.50
C ASP A 181 -21.12 19.56 -11.06
N GLN A 182 -21.19 20.50 -10.10
CA GLN A 182 -22.46 21.10 -9.69
C GLN A 182 -23.02 22.08 -10.72
N GLU A 183 -22.16 22.65 -11.57
CA GLU A 183 -22.51 23.73 -12.49
C GLU A 183 -22.16 23.43 -13.95
N LEU A 184 -21.12 22.63 -14.20
CA LEU A 184 -20.58 22.32 -15.52
C LEU A 184 -20.41 20.81 -15.71
N ASP A 185 -20.43 20.35 -16.96
CA ASP A 185 -20.02 18.98 -17.30
C ASP A 185 -18.49 18.89 -17.26
N THR A 186 -17.93 18.10 -16.34
CA THR A 186 -16.48 17.89 -16.21
C THR A 186 -15.97 16.62 -16.89
N GLY A 187 -16.78 15.98 -17.74
CA GLY A 187 -16.41 14.73 -18.41
C GLY A 187 -15.08 14.80 -19.17
N ASP A 188 -14.77 15.94 -19.79
CA ASP A 188 -13.52 16.17 -20.50
C ASP A 188 -12.32 16.34 -19.56
N LEU A 189 -12.49 16.99 -18.40
CA LEU A 189 -11.47 17.07 -17.35
C LEU A 189 -11.15 15.69 -16.79
N ARG A 190 -12.18 14.87 -16.52
CA ARG A 190 -12.01 13.49 -16.05
C ARG A 190 -11.27 12.63 -17.09
N GLN A 191 -11.59 12.80 -18.37
CA GLN A 191 -10.85 12.15 -19.45
C GLN A 191 -9.38 12.62 -19.50
N ALA A 192 -9.12 13.89 -19.25
CA ALA A 192 -7.77 14.46 -19.19
C ALA A 192 -6.95 13.96 -17.99
N LEU A 193 -7.58 13.44 -16.93
CA LEU A 193 -6.89 12.82 -15.78
C LEU A 193 -6.39 11.40 -16.07
N LEU A 194 -7.00 10.66 -17.00
CA LEU A 194 -6.63 9.26 -17.28
C LEU A 194 -5.13 9.02 -17.56
N PRO A 195 -4.40 9.88 -18.30
CA PRO A 195 -2.96 9.72 -18.48
C PRO A 195 -2.17 9.81 -17.17
N LEU A 196 -2.59 10.69 -16.24
CA LEU A 196 -1.95 10.85 -14.94
C LEU A 196 -2.19 9.61 -14.06
N GLU A 197 -3.40 9.04 -14.09
CA GLU A 197 -3.73 7.80 -13.38
C GLU A 197 -2.94 6.61 -13.94
N GLY A 198 -2.83 6.53 -15.27
CA GLY A 198 -1.98 5.54 -15.94
C GLY A 198 -0.52 5.65 -15.53
N HIS A 199 0.03 6.87 -15.45
CA HIS A 199 1.39 7.11 -14.98
C HIS A 199 1.57 6.76 -13.49
N LEU A 200 0.57 7.04 -12.65
CA LEU A 200 0.59 6.63 -11.24
C LEU A 200 0.67 5.09 -11.10
N ALA A 201 -0.05 4.36 -11.93
CA ALA A 201 0.02 2.89 -11.98
C ALA A 201 1.39 2.40 -12.47
N GLN A 202 1.97 3.06 -13.48
CA GLN A 202 3.33 2.76 -13.94
C GLN A 202 4.38 3.01 -12.86
N LEU A 203 4.28 4.11 -12.11
CA LEU A 203 5.14 4.40 -10.96
C LEU A 203 5.05 3.31 -9.90
N GLN A 204 3.83 2.86 -9.59
CA GLN A 204 3.62 1.77 -8.64
C GLN A 204 4.29 0.47 -9.11
N SER A 205 4.09 0.09 -10.37
CA SER A 205 4.68 -1.11 -10.95
C SER A 205 6.22 -1.03 -10.97
N ALA A 206 6.79 0.12 -11.31
CA ALA A 206 8.23 0.35 -11.27
C ALA A 206 8.79 0.22 -9.84
N ILE A 207 8.11 0.78 -8.84
CA ILE A 207 8.52 0.64 -7.42
C ILE A 207 8.49 -0.83 -6.99
N GLU A 208 7.43 -1.57 -7.33
CA GLU A 208 7.32 -3.00 -7.02
C GLU A 208 8.43 -3.82 -7.70
N ALA A 209 8.76 -3.50 -8.96
CA ALA A 209 9.88 -4.11 -9.67
C ALA A 209 11.22 -3.85 -8.97
N VAL A 210 11.47 -2.61 -8.54
CA VAL A 210 12.68 -2.28 -7.77
C VAL A 210 12.78 -3.09 -6.48
N PHE A 211 11.68 -3.23 -5.74
CA PHE A 211 11.67 -4.07 -4.54
C PHE A 211 12.00 -5.54 -4.84
N LYS A 212 11.42 -6.11 -5.91
CA LYS A 212 11.75 -7.47 -6.36
C LYS A 212 13.23 -7.61 -6.71
N GLN A 213 13.79 -6.64 -7.45
CA GLN A 213 15.21 -6.63 -7.81
C GLN A 213 16.12 -6.58 -6.57
N VAL A 214 15.82 -5.70 -5.62
CA VAL A 214 16.58 -5.60 -4.37
C VAL A 214 16.49 -6.89 -3.56
N GLN A 215 15.30 -7.49 -3.44
CA GLN A 215 15.13 -8.78 -2.74
C GLN A 215 15.94 -9.89 -3.41
N LEU A 216 15.89 -9.98 -4.74
CA LEU A 216 16.62 -10.97 -5.51
C LEU A 216 18.14 -10.78 -5.38
N GLN A 217 18.62 -9.53 -5.40
CA GLN A 217 20.03 -9.24 -5.16
C GLN A 217 20.50 -9.78 -3.80
N HIS A 218 19.77 -9.45 -2.72
CA HIS A 218 20.10 -9.95 -1.38
C HIS A 218 20.03 -11.47 -1.29
N ALA A 219 19.07 -12.09 -1.97
CA ALA A 219 18.93 -13.54 -2.02
C ALA A 219 20.13 -14.21 -2.71
N LEU A 220 20.56 -13.67 -3.86
CA LEU A 220 21.74 -14.13 -4.59
C LEU A 220 23.03 -13.94 -3.78
N GLU A 221 23.18 -12.82 -3.08
CA GLU A 221 24.33 -12.56 -2.21
C GLU A 221 24.39 -13.56 -1.04
N ARG A 222 23.26 -13.86 -0.39
CA ARG A 222 23.17 -14.88 0.66
C ARG A 222 23.48 -16.27 0.13
N LEU A 223 22.95 -16.62 -1.05
CA LEU A 223 23.23 -17.91 -1.69
C LEU A 223 24.72 -18.03 -1.99
N LEU A 224 25.34 -17.00 -2.54
CA LEU A 224 26.78 -16.95 -2.79
C LEU A 224 27.60 -17.15 -1.50
N GLU A 225 27.21 -16.48 -0.40
CA GLU A 225 27.88 -16.65 0.90
C GLU A 225 27.74 -18.09 1.42
N ASN A 226 26.56 -18.69 1.29
CA ASN A 226 26.31 -20.08 1.69
C ASN A 226 27.17 -21.05 0.89
N VAL A 227 27.21 -20.92 -0.44
CA VAL A 227 28.05 -21.77 -1.32
C VAL A 227 29.53 -21.63 -0.96
N ARG A 228 30.00 -20.41 -0.72
CA ARG A 228 31.39 -20.16 -0.27
C ARG A 228 31.71 -20.81 1.07
N LYS A 229 30.76 -20.82 2.02
CA LYS A 229 30.93 -21.52 3.30
C LYS A 229 30.97 -23.04 3.12
N GLN A 230 30.22 -23.59 2.17
CA GLN A 230 30.24 -25.03 1.87
C GLN A 230 31.55 -25.46 1.19
N LEU A 231 32.08 -24.62 0.30
CA LEU A 231 33.38 -24.84 -0.35
C LEU A 231 34.54 -24.97 0.63
N THR A 232 34.49 -24.30 1.79
CA THR A 232 35.54 -24.34 2.81
C THR A 232 35.34 -25.46 3.84
N GLN A 233 34.22 -26.18 3.81
CA GLN A 233 33.95 -27.27 4.75
C GLN A 233 34.66 -28.57 4.30
N PRO A 234 35.22 -29.34 5.24
CA PRO A 234 35.96 -30.57 4.93
C PRO A 234 35.04 -31.71 4.49
N ILE A 235 33.81 -31.73 4.98
CA ILE A 235 32.78 -32.71 4.59
C ILE A 235 31.77 -31.95 3.74
N LYS A 236 31.64 -32.39 2.48
CA LYS A 236 30.70 -31.81 1.53
C LYS A 236 29.48 -32.71 1.44
N GLU A 237 28.29 -32.14 1.63
CA GLU A 237 27.04 -32.90 1.56
C GLU A 237 26.39 -32.75 0.18
N PRO A 238 26.27 -33.82 -0.63
CA PRO A 238 25.67 -33.75 -1.96
C PRO A 238 24.22 -33.23 -1.95
N SER A 239 23.46 -33.53 -0.89
CA SER A 239 22.07 -33.08 -0.76
C SER A 239 21.92 -31.56 -0.63
N LEU A 240 22.95 -30.86 -0.14
CA LEU A 240 22.94 -29.40 -0.09
C LEU A 240 23.24 -28.79 -1.46
N LEU A 241 24.05 -29.47 -2.28
CA LEU A 241 24.32 -29.05 -3.66
C LEU A 241 23.03 -29.13 -4.50
N GLU A 242 22.27 -30.23 -4.40
CA GLU A 242 20.99 -30.40 -5.11
C GLU A 242 20.00 -29.27 -4.77
N LYS A 243 19.80 -28.99 -3.48
CA LYS A 243 18.97 -27.86 -3.04
C LYS A 243 19.48 -26.50 -3.52
N THR A 244 20.79 -26.35 -3.67
CA THR A 244 21.40 -25.11 -4.18
C THR A 244 21.12 -24.95 -5.67
N LEU A 245 21.17 -26.03 -6.44
CA LEU A 245 20.82 -26.04 -7.86
C LEU A 245 19.33 -25.72 -8.05
N ASP A 246 18.42 -26.29 -7.25
CA ASP A 246 16.99 -25.94 -7.28
C ASP A 246 16.77 -24.43 -7.03
N GLN A 247 17.55 -23.85 -6.12
CA GLN A 247 17.50 -22.40 -5.86
C GLN A 247 18.05 -21.58 -7.03
N CYS A 248 19.09 -22.05 -7.71
CA CYS A 248 19.61 -21.41 -8.92
C CYS A 248 18.54 -21.37 -10.02
N ASP A 249 17.85 -22.47 -10.27
CA ASP A 249 16.76 -22.54 -11.25
C ASP A 249 15.62 -21.59 -10.88
N PHE A 250 15.20 -21.58 -9.61
CA PHE A 250 14.20 -20.63 -9.12
C PHE A 250 14.59 -19.15 -9.29
N TYR A 251 15.87 -18.82 -9.13
CA TYR A 251 16.35 -17.45 -9.37
C TYR A 251 16.51 -17.14 -10.87
N ALA A 252 16.84 -18.12 -11.70
CA ALA A 252 16.85 -17.96 -13.16
C ALA A 252 15.45 -17.61 -13.68
N ASP A 253 14.42 -18.35 -13.26
CA ASP A 253 13.03 -18.08 -13.63
C ASP A 253 12.58 -16.66 -13.24
N GLN A 254 13.00 -16.18 -12.05
CA GLN A 254 12.69 -14.81 -11.62
C GLN A 254 13.43 -13.74 -12.43
N LEU A 255 14.66 -14.00 -12.85
CA LEU A 255 15.39 -13.10 -13.74
C LEU A 255 14.71 -13.04 -15.11
N ASP A 256 14.33 -14.18 -15.66
CA ASP A 256 13.65 -14.27 -16.96
C ASP A 256 12.29 -13.56 -16.91
N GLN A 257 11.53 -13.70 -15.81
CA GLN A 257 10.28 -12.97 -15.63
C GLN A 257 10.50 -11.45 -15.57
N LEU A 258 11.52 -10.97 -14.86
CA LEU A 258 11.84 -9.53 -14.81
C LEU A 258 12.26 -8.99 -16.18
N GLU A 259 13.00 -9.77 -16.97
CA GLU A 259 13.39 -9.42 -18.34
C GLU A 259 12.18 -9.42 -19.28
N ALA A 260 11.27 -10.40 -19.15
CA ALA A 260 10.02 -10.47 -19.91
C ALA A 260 9.08 -9.29 -19.61
N ASP A 261 9.07 -8.80 -18.36
CA ASP A 261 8.35 -7.58 -17.95
C ASP A 261 9.02 -6.29 -18.48
N GLY A 262 10.15 -6.39 -19.19
CA GLY A 262 10.87 -5.27 -19.79
C GLY A 262 11.84 -4.56 -18.84
N TYR A 263 12.14 -5.13 -17.67
CA TYR A 263 13.04 -4.53 -16.70
C TYR A 263 14.50 -4.88 -16.98
N SER A 264 15.39 -3.91 -16.77
CA SER A 264 16.83 -4.16 -16.87
C SER A 264 17.30 -5.05 -15.72
N ILE A 265 17.87 -6.20 -16.06
CA ILE A 265 18.44 -7.16 -15.09
C ILE A 265 19.97 -7.27 -15.19
N ALA A 266 20.63 -6.35 -15.91
CA ALA A 266 22.07 -6.41 -16.16
C ALA A 266 22.90 -6.50 -14.85
N ALA A 267 22.54 -5.70 -13.84
CA ALA A 267 23.20 -5.75 -12.54
C ALA A 267 23.01 -7.12 -11.85
N LEU A 268 21.78 -7.65 -11.86
CA LEU A 268 21.46 -8.93 -11.22
C LEU A 268 22.14 -10.12 -11.91
N LYS A 269 22.23 -10.10 -13.25
CA LYS A 269 22.96 -11.13 -14.03
C LYS A 269 24.41 -11.26 -13.57
N VAL A 270 25.08 -10.15 -13.19
CA VAL A 270 26.45 -10.20 -12.63
C VAL A 270 26.49 -10.95 -11.30
N HIS A 271 25.52 -10.75 -10.41
CA HIS A 271 25.44 -11.48 -9.14
C HIS A 271 25.13 -12.97 -9.36
N TYR A 272 24.19 -13.27 -10.27
CA TYR A 272 23.81 -14.64 -10.60
C TYR A 272 24.98 -15.45 -11.19
N ILE A 273 25.72 -14.88 -12.14
CA ILE A 273 26.92 -15.53 -12.72
C ILE A 273 27.97 -15.85 -11.65
N ARG A 274 28.12 -15.00 -10.62
CA ARG A 274 29.03 -15.28 -9.50
C ARG A 274 28.55 -16.46 -8.65
N VAL A 275 27.24 -16.62 -8.47
CA VAL A 275 26.65 -17.79 -7.79
C VAL A 275 26.94 -19.04 -8.60
N ILE A 276 26.62 -19.05 -9.89
CA ILE A 276 26.83 -20.21 -10.77
C ILE A 276 28.28 -20.68 -10.75
N ARG A 277 29.24 -19.77 -10.93
CA ARG A 277 30.67 -20.12 -10.86
C ARG A 277 31.09 -20.71 -9.50
N ALA A 278 30.49 -20.23 -8.41
CA ALA A 278 30.78 -20.77 -7.09
C ALA A 278 30.16 -22.17 -6.89
N VAL A 279 28.98 -22.41 -7.46
CA VAL A 279 28.31 -23.71 -7.44
C VAL A 279 29.06 -24.73 -8.30
N GLU A 280 29.51 -24.33 -9.50
CA GLU A 280 30.36 -25.16 -10.37
C GLU A 280 31.65 -25.58 -9.64
N ALA A 281 32.34 -24.63 -9.02
CA ALA A 281 33.54 -24.95 -8.22
C ALA A 281 33.23 -25.89 -7.03
N TRP A 282 32.04 -25.81 -6.45
CA TRP A 282 31.63 -26.72 -5.37
C TRP A 282 31.37 -28.12 -5.91
N GLN A 283 30.74 -28.23 -7.08
CA GLN A 283 30.52 -29.51 -7.76
C GLN A 283 31.83 -30.18 -8.15
N GLU A 284 32.75 -29.45 -8.79
CA GLU A 284 34.09 -29.98 -9.13
C GLU A 284 34.80 -30.50 -7.88
N ALA A 285 34.73 -29.74 -6.79
CA ALA A 285 35.38 -30.11 -5.56
C ALA A 285 34.65 -31.24 -4.80
N LEU A 286 33.43 -31.61 -5.17
CA LEU A 286 32.73 -32.81 -4.69
C LEU A 286 33.14 -34.04 -5.49
N ASP A 287 33.36 -33.90 -6.80
CA ASP A 287 33.77 -34.98 -7.70
C ASP A 287 35.21 -35.47 -7.46
N GLU A 288 36.05 -34.64 -6.83
CA GLU A 288 37.44 -35.01 -6.46
C GLU A 288 37.56 -35.91 -5.21
N PHE A 289 36.49 -36.10 -4.42
CA PHE A 289 36.49 -36.90 -3.18
C PHE A 289 35.82 -38.27 -3.38
#